data_AF-A0A7W8TSS7-F1
#
_entry.id   AF-A0A7W8TSS7-F1
#
_cell.length_a   1.000
_cell.length_b   1.000
_cell.length_c   1.000
_cell.angle_alpha   90.00
_cell.angle_beta   90.00
_cell.angle_gamma   90.00
#
_symmetry.space_group_name_H-M   'P 1'
#
loop_
_entity.id
_entity.type
_entity.pdbx_description
1 polymer ?
#
loop_
_entity_poly.entity_id
_entity_poly.type
_entity_poly.pdbx_seq_one_letter_code
_entity_poly.pdbx_strand_id
1 'polypeptide(L)'
;MSENLFNPNQTARIPTHEVPKFLSEKFDSSPTTPAPVAAGSSAEEHDSFGATRWNPVEAAKSYGSEEQERGGSQRDHSEEYDDAASASAHTLTSGAAVERDRDPSRSVGARFLQVVLAVMFPLLVLIGAVRLVATPWFAWAIYNRPGFPADQFGFTNEERLTYGNYGVDYLSNSAGQEYLGGLVDASGNPLFLNTEVSHMVDVKNVLLPVFFGGLGLFILAVLIMFAIRSVAPGGVRRGLFAGSLITLVLIAGLATAALVNWSAFFTGVHQLFFKDGTWTFNYSDTLIRLYPPQFWVDAGIGVGAIVLLTCLITLIATWPTRRRREHDKRVAQLKLETTS
;
A
#
# COMPACT_ATOMS: atom_id res chain seq x y z
N MET A 1 28.79 -21.90 -39.87
CA MET A 1 29.28 -20.51 -39.85
C MET A 1 28.22 -19.63 -39.20
N SER A 2 28.41 -19.32 -37.92
CA SER A 2 28.01 -18.05 -37.29
C SER A 2 28.59 -18.07 -35.88
N GLU A 3 29.44 -17.08 -35.63
CA GLU A 3 30.42 -17.03 -34.56
C GLU A 3 29.82 -16.61 -33.22
N ASN A 4 30.47 -17.10 -32.16
CA ASN A 4 30.39 -16.64 -30.79
C ASN A 4 30.65 -15.13 -30.69
N LEU A 5 29.69 -14.39 -30.16
CA LEU A 5 29.90 -13.04 -29.62
C LEU A 5 29.59 -13.04 -28.13
N PHE A 6 30.45 -13.69 -27.35
CA PHE A 6 30.58 -13.39 -25.93
C PHE A 6 32.07 -13.38 -25.60
N ASN A 7 32.64 -12.18 -25.52
CA ASN A 7 34.01 -11.98 -25.08
C ASN A 7 33.99 -11.61 -23.59
N PRO A 8 34.35 -12.53 -22.67
CA PRO A 8 34.26 -12.30 -21.23
C PRO A 8 35.35 -11.36 -20.66
N ASN A 9 36.21 -10.76 -21.49
CA ASN A 9 37.29 -9.85 -21.04
C ASN A 9 37.02 -8.36 -21.25
N GLN A 10 35.77 -7.94 -21.50
CA GLN A 10 35.44 -6.54 -21.67
C GLN A 10 34.91 -5.96 -20.33
N THR A 11 35.83 -5.40 -19.53
CA THR A 11 35.45 -4.53 -18.40
C THR A 11 34.67 -3.33 -18.94
N ALA A 12 33.40 -3.22 -18.57
CA ALA A 12 32.56 -2.11 -18.97
C ALA A 12 33.06 -0.82 -18.31
N ARG A 13 33.83 -0.01 -19.05
CA ARG A 13 34.06 1.39 -18.71
C ARG A 13 32.77 2.17 -18.96
N ILE A 14 32.37 2.97 -17.99
CA ILE A 14 31.23 3.89 -18.10
C ILE A 14 31.46 4.83 -19.30
N PRO A 15 30.55 4.91 -20.29
CA PRO A 15 30.66 5.90 -21.34
C PRO A 15 30.42 7.30 -20.75
N THR A 16 31.38 8.21 -20.96
CA THR A 16 31.18 9.65 -20.72
C THR A 16 30.13 10.16 -21.70
N HIS A 17 28.87 10.21 -21.29
CA HIS A 17 27.81 10.76 -22.15
C HIS A 17 27.82 12.29 -22.06
N GLU A 18 28.18 12.92 -23.18
CA GLU A 18 27.83 14.31 -23.45
C GLU A 18 26.31 14.48 -23.29
N VAL A 19 25.92 15.48 -22.50
CA VAL A 19 24.52 15.86 -22.29
C VAL A 19 23.90 16.24 -23.64
N PRO A 20 22.72 15.70 -24.01
CA PRO A 20 22.02 16.11 -25.22
C PRO A 20 21.73 17.63 -25.20
N LYS A 21 22.15 18.33 -26.26
CA LYS A 21 22.03 19.79 -26.48
C LYS A 21 20.64 20.42 -26.32
N PHE A 22 19.58 19.65 -26.07
CA PHE A 22 18.22 20.15 -25.89
C PHE A 22 17.92 20.61 -24.45
N LEU A 23 18.76 20.28 -23.47
CA LEU A 23 18.54 20.63 -22.05
C LEU A 23 19.33 21.86 -21.56
N SER A 24 20.17 22.49 -22.39
CA SER A 24 21.05 23.60 -21.97
C SER A 24 20.49 25.01 -22.22
N GLU A 25 19.29 25.16 -22.76
CA GLU A 25 18.80 26.48 -23.25
C GLU A 25 17.65 27.13 -22.47
N LYS A 26 17.26 26.59 -21.32
CA LYS A 26 16.36 27.30 -20.40
C LYS A 26 16.87 27.16 -18.98
N PHE A 27 16.85 28.27 -18.26
CA PHE A 27 17.36 28.48 -16.89
C PHE A 27 18.82 28.99 -16.81
N ASP A 28 19.05 30.16 -17.40
CA ASP A 28 19.97 31.11 -16.77
C ASP A 28 19.21 31.85 -15.66
N SER A 29 19.48 31.47 -14.41
CA SER A 29 19.11 32.26 -13.25
C SER A 29 20.19 32.09 -12.20
N SER A 30 21.20 32.95 -12.27
CA SER A 30 22.21 33.15 -11.24
C SER A 30 21.54 33.44 -9.88
N PRO A 31 21.90 32.76 -8.77
CA PRO A 31 21.36 33.11 -7.46
C PRO A 31 22.15 34.25 -6.81
N THR A 32 21.41 35.30 -6.41
CA THR A 32 21.86 36.40 -5.56
C THR A 32 22.05 35.91 -4.12
N THR A 33 23.20 36.22 -3.53
CA THR A 33 23.57 35.94 -2.13
C THR A 33 22.75 36.78 -1.14
N PRO A 34 22.35 36.23 0.03
CA PRO A 34 22.18 37.04 1.23
C PRO A 34 23.19 36.69 2.33
N ALA A 35 23.57 37.74 3.06
CA ALA A 35 24.56 37.81 4.15
C ALA A 35 24.11 37.12 5.47
N PRO A 36 25.02 36.87 6.44
CA PRO A 36 24.73 36.07 7.62
C PRO A 36 24.09 36.88 8.76
N VAL A 37 23.18 36.26 9.51
CA VAL A 37 22.63 36.79 10.77
C VAL A 37 23.23 36.01 11.93
N ALA A 38 23.68 36.78 12.93
CA ALA A 38 24.46 36.37 14.08
C ALA A 38 23.67 35.60 15.15
N ALA A 39 24.45 34.92 15.99
CA ALA A 39 24.06 34.18 17.18
C ALA A 39 23.46 35.04 18.30
N GLY A 40 22.58 34.42 19.10
CA GLY A 40 22.09 34.92 20.37
C GLY A 40 21.80 33.75 21.32
N SER A 41 22.42 33.78 22.49
CA SER A 41 22.46 32.75 23.54
C SER A 41 21.35 32.87 24.58
N SER A 42 20.99 31.75 25.22
CA SER A 42 20.72 31.55 26.68
C SER A 42 20.01 30.19 26.86
N ALA A 43 20.58 29.14 27.48
CA ALA A 43 20.75 28.90 28.93
C ALA A 43 19.43 29.16 29.69
N GLU A 44 18.68 28.14 30.09
CA GLU A 44 18.61 27.50 31.43
C GLU A 44 17.19 26.85 31.49
N GLU A 45 16.78 25.85 32.27
CA GLU A 45 17.34 24.94 33.26
C GLU A 45 16.26 23.85 33.47
N HIS A 46 16.67 22.77 34.12
CA HIS A 46 16.01 21.55 34.54
C HIS A 46 14.54 21.63 35.01
N ASP A 47 13.77 20.57 34.73
CA ASP A 47 13.16 19.82 35.83
C ASP A 47 12.87 18.36 35.46
N SER A 48 13.33 17.48 36.34
CA SER A 48 13.22 16.03 36.28
C SER A 48 12.15 15.57 37.25
N PHE A 49 11.14 14.80 36.81
CA PHE A 49 10.41 13.94 37.75
C PHE A 49 9.77 12.72 37.06
N GLY A 50 10.18 11.54 37.53
CA GLY A 50 9.24 10.49 37.91
C GLY A 50 8.63 9.63 36.80
N ALA A 51 9.30 8.52 36.51
CA ALA A 51 8.68 7.35 35.91
C ALA A 51 7.51 6.85 36.78
N THR A 52 6.33 6.61 36.21
CA THR A 52 5.41 5.59 36.74
C THR A 52 4.63 4.90 35.62
N ARG A 53 4.82 3.59 35.61
CA ARG A 53 4.21 2.49 34.86
C ARG A 53 2.68 2.56 34.81
N TRP A 54 2.09 2.34 33.63
CA TRP A 54 0.65 2.09 33.46
C TRP A 54 0.41 0.73 32.80
N ASN A 55 -0.45 -0.10 33.38
CA ASN A 55 -1.06 -1.27 32.75
C ASN A 55 -2.50 -1.42 33.29
N PRO A 56 -3.51 -1.76 32.46
CA PRO A 56 -4.93 -1.62 32.79
C PRO A 56 -5.58 -2.94 33.18
N VAL A 57 -6.61 -2.93 34.04
CA VAL A 57 -7.75 -3.89 34.09
C VAL A 57 -8.83 -3.35 35.06
N GLU A 58 -10.10 -3.57 34.69
CA GLU A 58 -11.33 -3.60 35.51
C GLU A 58 -12.10 -2.31 35.90
N ALA A 59 -13.24 -2.11 35.24
CA ALA A 59 -14.55 -1.81 35.86
C ALA A 59 -15.68 -2.06 34.83
N ALA A 60 -16.32 -3.24 34.83
CA ALA A 60 -17.70 -3.51 35.29
C ALA A 60 -18.74 -2.48 34.75
N LYS A 61 -19.62 -2.78 33.79
CA LYS A 61 -20.76 -3.73 33.78
C LYS A 61 -21.48 -3.86 35.12
N SER A 62 -22.56 -3.10 35.30
CA SER A 62 -23.87 -3.62 35.74
C SER A 62 -24.90 -2.47 35.74
N TYR A 63 -26.09 -2.70 35.17
CA TYR A 63 -27.33 -2.20 35.75
C TYR A 63 -28.41 -3.22 35.45
N GLY A 64 -29.02 -3.69 36.52
CA GLY A 64 -29.92 -4.82 36.59
C GLY A 64 -31.35 -4.53 36.18
N SER A 65 -32.01 -5.65 35.94
CA SER A 65 -33.44 -5.92 35.92
C SER A 65 -34.17 -5.48 37.18
N GLU A 66 -35.37 -4.95 37.01
CA GLU A 66 -36.47 -5.14 37.96
C GLU A 66 -37.76 -5.43 37.18
N GLU A 67 -38.37 -6.55 37.56
CA GLU A 67 -39.64 -7.07 37.11
C GLU A 67 -40.52 -7.13 38.35
N GLN A 68 -41.71 -6.52 38.35
CA GLN A 68 -42.81 -7.06 39.15
C GLN A 68 -44.20 -6.63 38.66
N GLU A 69 -45.07 -7.63 38.67
CA GLU A 69 -46.42 -7.75 38.14
C GLU A 69 -47.51 -7.01 38.95
N ARG A 70 -48.59 -6.67 38.23
CA ARG A 70 -50.00 -6.70 38.65
C ARG A 70 -50.81 -6.36 37.38
N GLY A 71 -51.77 -7.12 36.85
CA GLY A 71 -52.76 -8.02 37.42
C GLY A 71 -54.09 -7.63 36.73
N GLY A 72 -54.85 -8.59 36.20
CA GLY A 72 -56.17 -8.27 35.62
C GLY A 72 -56.68 -9.25 34.58
N SER A 73 -57.45 -10.24 35.03
CA SER A 73 -58.23 -11.20 34.27
C SER A 73 -59.43 -10.57 33.56
N GLN A 74 -59.70 -10.96 32.30
CA GLN A 74 -61.05 -11.37 31.88
C GLN A 74 -61.03 -12.15 30.55
N ARG A 75 -61.71 -13.30 30.55
CA ARG A 75 -61.99 -14.16 29.40
C ARG A 75 -63.07 -13.54 28.51
N ASP A 76 -63.04 -13.79 27.20
CA ASP A 76 -64.21 -14.40 26.54
C ASP A 76 -63.86 -15.11 25.21
N HIS A 77 -64.74 -16.04 24.87
CA HIS A 77 -64.73 -17.01 23.78
C HIS A 77 -64.77 -16.43 22.35
N SER A 78 -64.08 -17.09 21.41
CA SER A 78 -64.69 -17.69 20.20
C SER A 78 -63.61 -18.39 19.36
N GLU A 79 -63.60 -19.72 19.38
CA GLU A 79 -63.03 -20.55 18.31
C GLU A 79 -63.99 -20.56 17.11
N GLU A 80 -63.43 -20.93 15.96
CA GLU A 80 -64.14 -21.43 14.77
C GLU A 80 -64.58 -20.36 13.75
N TYR A 81 -63.68 -20.09 12.80
CA TYR A 81 -63.89 -19.81 11.36
C TYR A 81 -62.66 -19.03 10.85
N ASP A 82 -61.56 -19.69 10.45
CA ASP A 82 -60.54 -19.05 9.56
C ASP A 82 -59.44 -19.98 8.99
N ASP A 83 -59.65 -21.29 8.90
CA ASP A 83 -58.61 -22.21 8.37
C ASP A 83 -58.36 -22.06 6.86
N ALA A 84 -59.31 -21.54 6.08
CA ALA A 84 -59.12 -21.31 4.64
C ALA A 84 -58.33 -20.02 4.32
N ALA A 85 -58.50 -18.97 5.13
CA ALA A 85 -57.77 -17.71 4.97
C ALA A 85 -56.31 -17.84 5.43
N SER A 86 -56.06 -18.61 6.49
CA SER A 86 -54.71 -18.94 6.97
C SER A 86 -53.93 -19.78 5.96
N ALA A 87 -54.56 -20.76 5.30
CA ALA A 87 -53.91 -21.58 4.27
C ALA A 87 -53.55 -20.76 3.02
N SER A 88 -54.42 -19.86 2.55
CA SER A 88 -54.10 -18.95 1.44
C SER A 88 -53.06 -17.88 1.82
N ALA A 89 -53.09 -17.36 3.06
CA ALA A 89 -52.08 -16.44 3.55
C ALA A 89 -50.70 -17.11 3.72
N HIS A 90 -50.64 -18.36 4.20
CA HIS A 90 -49.40 -19.14 4.27
C HIS A 90 -48.86 -19.50 2.88
N THR A 91 -49.72 -19.76 1.89
CA THR A 91 -49.28 -20.07 0.53
C THR A 91 -48.79 -18.83 -0.22
N LEU A 92 -49.43 -17.66 -0.02
CA LEU A 92 -48.99 -16.38 -0.58
C LEU A 92 -47.74 -15.82 0.12
N THR A 93 -47.59 -16.01 1.43
CA THR A 93 -46.35 -15.64 2.16
C THR A 93 -45.22 -16.62 1.90
N SER A 94 -45.49 -17.91 1.70
CA SER A 94 -44.49 -18.89 1.26
C SER A 94 -44.03 -18.61 -0.17
N GLY A 95 -44.94 -18.33 -1.10
CA GLY A 95 -44.61 -17.88 -2.46
C GLY A 95 -43.80 -16.58 -2.46
N ALA A 96 -44.22 -15.56 -1.71
CA ALA A 96 -43.50 -14.28 -1.62
C ALA A 96 -42.20 -14.34 -0.79
N ALA A 97 -42.03 -15.33 0.09
CA ALA A 97 -40.78 -15.58 0.81
C ALA A 97 -39.79 -16.38 -0.05
N VAL A 98 -40.27 -17.31 -0.87
CA VAL A 98 -39.48 -18.08 -1.86
C VAL A 98 -39.10 -17.19 -3.07
N GLU A 99 -39.96 -16.24 -3.47
CA GLU A 99 -39.66 -15.22 -4.49
C GLU A 99 -38.68 -14.16 -3.98
N ARG A 100 -38.73 -13.81 -2.67
CA ARG A 100 -37.83 -12.83 -2.03
C ARG A 100 -36.37 -13.28 -1.98
N ASP A 101 -36.13 -14.58 -2.07
CA ASP A 101 -34.78 -15.17 -2.06
C ASP A 101 -34.08 -15.12 -3.43
N ARG A 102 -34.79 -14.63 -4.46
CA ARG A 102 -34.28 -14.52 -5.83
C ARG A 102 -33.68 -13.15 -6.18
N ASP A 103 -33.39 -12.26 -5.23
CA ASP A 103 -32.64 -11.02 -5.53
C ASP A 103 -31.14 -11.37 -5.73
N PRO A 104 -30.60 -11.42 -6.96
CA PRO A 104 -29.21 -11.82 -7.20
C PRO A 104 -28.20 -10.87 -6.53
N SER A 105 -28.62 -9.64 -6.18
CA SER A 105 -27.81 -8.69 -5.42
C SER A 105 -27.63 -9.05 -3.94
N ARG A 106 -28.42 -10.00 -3.43
CA ARG A 106 -28.33 -10.58 -2.07
C ARG A 106 -27.65 -11.95 -2.04
N SER A 107 -27.29 -12.50 -3.19
CA SER A 107 -26.63 -13.81 -3.26
C SER A 107 -25.38 -13.85 -2.37
N VAL A 108 -25.27 -14.90 -1.56
CA VAL A 108 -24.14 -15.11 -0.64
C VAL A 108 -22.81 -15.07 -1.41
N GLY A 109 -22.78 -15.63 -2.63
CA GLY A 109 -21.62 -15.59 -3.52
C GLY A 109 -21.19 -14.18 -3.93
N ALA A 110 -22.12 -13.29 -4.28
CA ALA A 110 -21.78 -11.92 -4.64
C ALA A 110 -21.25 -11.11 -3.45
N ARG A 111 -21.74 -11.40 -2.22
CA ARG A 111 -21.22 -10.80 -0.99
C ARG A 111 -19.81 -11.31 -0.68
N PHE A 112 -19.59 -12.61 -0.82
CA PHE A 112 -18.27 -13.21 -0.67
C PHE A 112 -17.24 -12.57 -1.61
N LEU A 113 -17.56 -12.48 -2.91
CA LEU A 113 -16.68 -11.84 -3.89
C LEU A 113 -16.40 -10.36 -3.59
N GLN A 114 -17.37 -9.63 -3.01
CA GLN A 114 -17.16 -8.25 -2.56
C GLN A 114 -16.16 -8.16 -1.39
N VAL A 115 -16.25 -9.08 -0.44
CA VAL A 115 -15.30 -9.17 0.68
C VAL A 115 -13.92 -9.53 0.17
N VAL A 116 -13.81 -10.52 -0.74
CA VAL A 116 -12.54 -10.87 -1.38
C VAL A 116 -11.93 -9.65 -2.07
N LEU A 117 -12.71 -8.91 -2.87
CA LEU A 117 -12.25 -7.68 -3.52
C LEU A 117 -11.78 -6.62 -2.50
N ALA A 118 -12.50 -6.45 -1.38
CA ALA A 118 -12.13 -5.52 -0.31
C ALA A 118 -10.81 -5.91 0.37
N VAL A 119 -10.53 -7.21 0.53
CA VAL A 119 -9.28 -7.72 1.13
C VAL A 119 -8.10 -7.63 0.15
N MET A 120 -8.34 -7.86 -1.15
CA MET A 120 -7.31 -7.73 -2.18
C MET A 120 -6.84 -6.28 -2.36
N PHE A 121 -7.75 -5.31 -2.17
CA PHE A 121 -7.48 -3.91 -2.44
C PHE A 121 -6.30 -3.33 -1.65
N PRO A 122 -6.18 -3.49 -0.31
CA PRO A 122 -5.00 -3.06 0.43
C PRO A 122 -3.68 -3.60 -0.11
N LEU A 123 -3.64 -4.89 -0.47
CA LEU A 123 -2.43 -5.51 -1.02
C LEU A 123 -2.06 -4.93 -2.38
N LEU A 124 -3.05 -4.77 -3.27
CA LEU A 124 -2.83 -4.21 -4.61
C LEU A 124 -2.33 -2.77 -4.55
N VAL A 125 -2.94 -1.94 -3.71
CA VAL A 125 -2.54 -0.54 -3.55
C VAL A 125 -1.14 -0.44 -2.96
N LEU A 126 -0.81 -1.25 -1.95
CA LEU A 126 0.51 -1.25 -1.34
C LEU A 126 1.60 -1.74 -2.32
N ILE A 127 1.38 -2.86 -3.00
CA ILE A 127 2.31 -3.40 -4.00
C ILE A 127 2.52 -2.39 -5.13
N GLY A 128 1.44 -1.77 -5.63
CA GLY A 128 1.52 -0.74 -6.65
C GLY A 128 2.30 0.49 -6.18
N ALA A 129 2.09 0.96 -4.95
CA ALA A 129 2.81 2.09 -4.38
C ALA A 129 4.31 1.81 -4.22
N VAL A 130 4.67 0.64 -3.67
CA VAL A 130 6.07 0.19 -3.58
C VAL A 130 6.70 0.08 -4.96
N ARG A 131 5.98 -0.48 -5.95
CA ARG A 131 6.48 -0.61 -7.32
C ARG A 131 6.76 0.74 -7.98
N LEU A 132 5.96 1.77 -7.70
CA LEU A 132 6.16 3.13 -8.21
C LEU A 132 7.36 3.83 -7.56
N VAL A 133 7.54 3.64 -6.24
CA VAL A 133 8.68 4.16 -5.48
C VAL A 133 9.98 3.43 -5.83
N ALA A 134 9.93 2.14 -6.14
CA ALA A 134 11.06 1.35 -6.64
C ALA A 134 11.31 1.61 -8.14
N THR A 135 11.51 2.88 -8.52
CA THR A 135 11.84 3.28 -9.89
C THR A 135 12.97 4.32 -9.93
N PRO A 136 13.76 4.35 -11.02
CA PRO A 136 14.77 5.40 -11.22
C PRO A 136 14.17 6.82 -11.17
N TRP A 137 12.92 6.99 -11.60
CA TRP A 137 12.21 8.26 -11.54
C TRP A 137 11.97 8.75 -10.12
N PHE A 138 11.61 7.85 -9.21
CA PHE A 138 11.47 8.21 -7.80
C PHE A 138 12.84 8.56 -7.19
N ALA A 139 13.87 7.76 -7.46
CA ALA A 139 15.22 8.05 -7.00
C ALA A 139 15.69 9.44 -7.48
N TRP A 140 15.47 9.75 -8.76
CA TRP A 140 15.73 11.08 -9.31
C TRP A 140 14.99 12.18 -8.54
N ALA A 141 13.70 12.01 -8.26
CA ALA A 141 12.92 13.01 -7.51
C ALA A 141 13.47 13.25 -6.09
N ILE A 142 13.92 12.19 -5.40
CA ILE A 142 14.50 12.29 -4.06
C ILE A 142 15.89 12.93 -4.08
N TYR A 143 16.72 12.61 -5.07
CA TYR A 143 18.04 13.24 -5.19
C TYR A 143 17.98 14.71 -5.57
N ASN A 144 16.91 15.15 -6.22
CA ASN A 144 16.72 16.53 -6.68
C ASN A 144 15.82 17.38 -5.78
N ARG A 145 15.25 16.83 -4.69
CA ARG A 145 14.46 17.65 -3.77
C ARG A 145 15.35 18.55 -2.91
N PRO A 146 14.87 19.75 -2.55
CA PRO A 146 15.57 20.61 -1.60
C PRO A 146 15.81 19.91 -0.25
N GLY A 147 17.02 20.10 0.28
CA GLY A 147 17.41 19.63 1.62
C GLY A 147 17.74 18.14 1.73
N PHE A 148 17.86 17.40 0.62
CA PHE A 148 18.37 16.02 0.68
C PHE A 148 19.85 16.02 1.13
N PRO A 149 20.25 15.18 2.10
CA PRO A 149 21.59 15.23 2.67
C PRO A 149 22.67 14.82 1.66
N ALA A 150 23.74 15.62 1.60
CA ALA A 150 24.95 15.28 0.85
C ALA A 150 25.61 14.01 1.41
N ASP A 151 26.30 13.26 0.56
CA ASP A 151 27.13 12.15 1.02
C ASP A 151 28.36 12.68 1.77
N GLN A 152 28.60 12.15 2.96
CA GLN A 152 29.71 12.54 3.82
C GLN A 152 31.04 11.92 3.38
N PHE A 153 30.99 10.92 2.48
CA PHE A 153 32.14 10.15 2.02
C PHE A 153 32.55 10.48 0.57
N GLY A 154 31.94 11.50 -0.03
CA GLY A 154 32.45 12.15 -1.23
C GLY A 154 31.71 11.88 -2.53
N PHE A 155 30.64 11.08 -2.55
CA PHE A 155 29.82 11.00 -3.77
C PHE A 155 29.03 12.29 -3.98
N THR A 156 29.08 12.80 -5.21
CA THR A 156 28.15 13.82 -5.68
C THR A 156 26.74 13.24 -5.83
N ASN A 157 25.71 14.10 -5.83
CA ASN A 157 24.34 13.62 -6.07
C ASN A 157 24.17 12.99 -7.46
N GLU A 158 24.95 13.42 -8.46
CA GLU A 158 24.94 12.84 -9.79
C GLU A 158 25.51 11.41 -9.81
N GLU A 159 26.62 11.18 -9.11
CA GLU A 159 27.17 9.83 -8.93
C GLU A 159 26.19 8.94 -8.16
N ARG A 160 25.59 9.46 -7.08
CA ARG A 160 24.61 8.69 -6.30
C ARG A 160 23.38 8.32 -7.11
N LEU A 161 22.90 9.24 -7.94
CA LEU A 161 21.79 8.97 -8.85
C LEU A 161 22.20 7.93 -9.90
N THR A 162 23.38 8.05 -10.49
CA THR A 162 23.89 7.11 -11.50
C THR A 162 24.03 5.71 -10.93
N TYR A 163 24.79 5.56 -9.84
CA TYR A 163 25.03 4.28 -9.18
C TYR A 163 23.78 3.71 -8.51
N GLY A 164 22.96 4.57 -7.90
CA GLY A 164 21.67 4.19 -7.34
C GLY A 164 20.72 3.65 -8.42
N ASN A 165 20.69 4.25 -9.60
CA ASN A 165 19.84 3.76 -10.68
C ASN A 165 20.20 2.35 -11.15
N TYR A 166 21.48 1.94 -11.13
CA TYR A 166 21.84 0.53 -11.35
C TYR A 166 21.22 -0.37 -10.28
N GLY A 167 21.29 0.03 -9.00
CA GLY A 167 20.66 -0.72 -7.91
C GLY A 167 19.15 -0.86 -8.07
N VAL A 168 18.44 0.23 -8.40
CA VAL A 168 16.97 0.19 -8.60
C VAL A 168 16.59 -0.61 -9.84
N ASP A 169 17.32 -0.46 -10.95
CA ASP A 169 17.09 -1.22 -12.19
C ASP A 169 17.28 -2.73 -11.98
N TYR A 170 18.31 -3.10 -11.20
CA TYR A 170 18.58 -4.49 -10.86
C TYR A 170 17.38 -5.23 -10.25
N LEU A 171 16.56 -4.53 -9.46
CA LEU A 171 15.38 -5.09 -8.79
C LEU A 171 14.24 -5.47 -9.74
N SER A 172 14.29 -5.00 -11.00
CA SER A 172 13.23 -5.25 -11.99
C SER A 172 13.73 -5.94 -13.27
N ASN A 173 15.04 -6.07 -13.47
CA ASN A 173 15.63 -6.72 -14.65
C ASN A 173 15.91 -8.22 -14.42
N SER A 174 16.31 -8.94 -15.46
CA SER A 174 16.62 -10.38 -15.40
C SER A 174 18.11 -10.70 -15.22
N ALA A 175 18.96 -9.70 -14.95
CA ALA A 175 20.40 -9.90 -14.84
C ALA A 175 20.78 -10.60 -13.52
N GLY A 176 21.90 -11.33 -13.52
CA GLY A 176 22.45 -11.95 -12.32
C GLY A 176 23.25 -10.96 -11.46
N GLN A 177 23.83 -11.45 -10.38
CA GLN A 177 24.58 -10.65 -9.40
C GLN A 177 25.76 -9.87 -10.01
N GLU A 178 26.30 -10.36 -11.14
CA GLU A 178 27.35 -9.71 -11.93
C GLU A 178 26.97 -8.31 -12.44
N TYR A 179 25.66 -8.01 -12.56
CA TYR A 179 25.18 -6.69 -12.94
C TYR A 179 25.61 -5.60 -11.96
N LEU A 180 25.61 -5.90 -10.66
CA LEU A 180 26.08 -4.97 -9.62
C LEU A 180 27.52 -5.28 -9.24
N GLY A 181 27.89 -6.56 -9.12
CA GLY A 181 29.23 -6.98 -8.72
C GLY A 181 30.33 -6.67 -9.74
N GLY A 182 29.96 -6.40 -10.99
CA GLY A 182 30.89 -5.97 -12.05
C GLY A 182 31.09 -4.45 -12.13
N LEU A 183 30.35 -3.65 -11.36
CA LEU A 183 30.51 -2.20 -11.36
C LEU A 183 31.78 -1.80 -10.62
N VAL A 184 32.52 -0.85 -11.19
CA VAL A 184 33.77 -0.32 -10.62
C VAL A 184 33.72 1.19 -10.50
N ASP A 185 34.44 1.72 -9.51
CA ASP A 185 34.65 3.15 -9.34
C ASP A 185 35.66 3.72 -10.37
N ALA A 186 35.91 5.03 -10.30
CA ALA A 186 36.86 5.71 -11.19
C ALA A 186 38.31 5.20 -11.06
N SER A 187 38.66 4.55 -9.94
CA SER A 187 39.97 3.95 -9.68
C SER A 187 40.05 2.49 -10.14
N GLY A 188 38.94 1.92 -10.63
CA GLY A 188 38.84 0.53 -11.05
C GLY A 188 38.61 -0.46 -9.91
N ASN A 189 38.32 0.00 -8.69
CA ASN A 189 37.96 -0.87 -7.58
C ASN A 189 36.48 -1.26 -7.65
N PRO A 190 36.08 -2.44 -7.13
CA PRO A 190 34.67 -2.81 -7.04
C PRO A 190 33.84 -1.74 -6.34
N LEU A 191 32.76 -1.31 -7.00
CA LEU A 191 31.89 -0.26 -6.48
C LEU A 191 31.08 -0.75 -5.28
N PHE A 192 30.60 -2.00 -5.33
CA PHE A 192 29.88 -2.66 -4.24
C PHE A 192 30.74 -3.77 -3.62
N LEU A 193 30.61 -3.97 -2.32
CA LEU A 193 31.10 -5.14 -1.63
C LEU A 193 30.30 -6.39 -2.04
N ASN A 194 30.92 -7.56 -1.97
CA ASN A 194 30.23 -8.83 -2.23
C ASN A 194 29.01 -9.04 -1.32
N THR A 195 29.08 -8.56 -0.07
CA THR A 195 27.97 -8.61 0.90
C THR A 195 26.82 -7.70 0.50
N GLU A 196 27.10 -6.51 -0.04
CA GLU A 196 26.07 -5.59 -0.55
C GLU A 196 25.38 -6.17 -1.79
N VAL A 197 26.14 -6.76 -2.71
CA VAL A 197 25.61 -7.46 -3.88
C VAL A 197 24.73 -8.63 -3.45
N SER A 198 25.18 -9.45 -2.50
CA SER A 198 24.38 -10.56 -1.95
C SER A 198 23.07 -10.07 -1.33
N HIS A 199 23.08 -8.95 -0.62
CA HIS A 199 21.84 -8.38 -0.08
C HIS A 199 20.90 -7.90 -1.18
N MET A 200 21.42 -7.26 -2.23
CA MET A 200 20.60 -6.86 -3.37
C MET A 200 19.98 -8.06 -4.11
N VAL A 201 20.67 -9.21 -4.15
CA VAL A 201 20.11 -10.47 -4.63
C VAL A 201 18.93 -10.92 -3.76
N ASP A 202 19.07 -10.87 -2.43
CA ASP A 202 17.99 -11.20 -1.50
C ASP A 202 16.77 -10.28 -1.72
N VAL A 203 16.99 -8.96 -1.83
CA VAL A 203 15.93 -7.97 -2.09
C VAL A 203 15.22 -8.27 -3.42
N LYS A 204 15.98 -8.58 -4.48
CA LYS A 204 15.43 -8.95 -5.78
C LYS A 204 14.56 -10.22 -5.70
N ASN A 205 15.00 -11.22 -4.94
CA ASN A 205 14.26 -12.47 -4.73
C ASN A 205 12.97 -12.30 -3.92
N VAL A 206 12.85 -11.22 -3.15
CA VAL A 206 11.60 -10.84 -2.47
C VAL A 206 10.70 -10.02 -3.40
N LEU A 207 11.25 -8.99 -4.06
CA LEU A 207 10.45 -8.03 -4.83
C LEU A 207 9.89 -8.61 -6.12
N LEU A 208 10.65 -9.43 -6.87
CA LEU A 208 10.18 -9.98 -8.14
C LEU A 208 8.92 -10.85 -7.94
N PRO A 209 8.89 -11.85 -7.04
CA PRO A 209 7.66 -12.61 -6.77
C PRO A 209 6.51 -11.74 -6.29
N VAL A 210 6.76 -10.72 -5.45
CA VAL A 210 5.72 -9.80 -4.98
C VAL A 210 5.12 -8.99 -6.14
N PHE A 211 5.93 -8.52 -7.08
CA PHE A 211 5.46 -7.77 -8.24
C PHE A 211 4.70 -8.65 -9.23
N PHE A 212 5.21 -9.85 -9.56
CA PHE A 212 4.50 -10.78 -10.44
C PHE A 212 3.22 -11.34 -9.79
N GLY A 213 3.28 -11.69 -8.51
CA GLY A 213 2.12 -12.10 -7.72
C GLY A 213 1.08 -10.98 -7.62
N GLY A 214 1.52 -9.74 -7.42
CA GLY A 214 0.68 -8.55 -7.44
C GLY A 214 0.00 -8.33 -8.79
N LEU A 215 0.69 -8.54 -9.90
CA LEU A 215 0.10 -8.50 -11.23
C LEU A 215 -0.98 -9.60 -11.41
N GLY A 216 -0.69 -10.82 -10.97
CA GLY A 216 -1.68 -11.92 -10.97
C GLY A 216 -2.91 -11.59 -10.11
N LEU A 217 -2.68 -11.03 -8.92
CA LEU A 217 -3.72 -10.57 -8.01
C LEU A 217 -4.57 -9.45 -8.63
N PHE A 218 -3.94 -8.53 -9.39
CA PHE A 218 -4.63 -7.46 -10.09
C PHE A 218 -5.55 -8.02 -11.18
N ILE A 219 -5.05 -8.94 -12.00
CA ILE A 219 -5.84 -9.63 -13.03
C ILE A 219 -7.03 -10.34 -12.37
N LEU A 220 -6.81 -11.07 -11.28
CA LEU A 220 -7.88 -11.72 -10.54
C LEU A 220 -8.93 -10.72 -10.00
N ALA A 221 -8.49 -9.58 -9.46
CA ALA A 221 -9.41 -8.55 -8.99
C ALA A 221 -10.26 -7.99 -10.13
N VAL A 222 -9.66 -7.77 -11.31
CA VAL A 222 -10.38 -7.35 -12.52
C VAL A 222 -11.42 -8.38 -12.95
N LEU A 223 -11.08 -9.68 -12.96
CA LEU A 223 -12.03 -10.75 -13.25
C LEU A 223 -13.17 -10.80 -12.23
N ILE A 224 -12.89 -10.63 -10.94
CA ILE A 224 -13.91 -10.55 -9.89
C ILE A 224 -14.82 -9.34 -10.10
N MET A 225 -14.28 -8.17 -10.45
CA MET A 225 -15.08 -6.99 -10.77
C MET A 225 -16.02 -7.25 -11.96
N PHE A 226 -15.54 -7.95 -12.99
CA PHE A 226 -16.35 -8.37 -14.13
C PHE A 226 -17.46 -9.36 -13.74
N ALA A 227 -17.18 -10.31 -12.85
CA ALA A 227 -18.17 -11.27 -12.35
C ALA A 227 -19.24 -10.60 -11.47
N ILE A 228 -18.85 -9.66 -10.60
CA ILE A 228 -19.79 -8.97 -9.71
C ILE A 228 -20.70 -8.02 -10.51
N ARG A 229 -20.21 -7.34 -11.55
CA ARG A 229 -21.03 -6.34 -12.28
C ARG A 229 -22.30 -6.91 -12.91
N SER A 230 -22.30 -8.18 -13.31
CA SER A 230 -23.47 -8.83 -13.91
C SER A 230 -24.48 -9.28 -12.87
N VAL A 231 -24.03 -9.67 -11.66
CA VAL A 231 -24.89 -10.30 -10.65
C VAL A 231 -25.35 -9.32 -9.56
N ALA A 232 -24.52 -8.34 -9.17
CA ALA A 232 -24.82 -7.42 -8.07
C ALA A 232 -24.56 -5.94 -8.45
N PRO A 233 -25.60 -5.20 -8.89
CA PRO A 233 -25.49 -3.77 -9.14
C PRO A 233 -24.90 -3.01 -7.94
N GLY A 234 -23.80 -2.31 -8.19
CA GLY A 234 -23.06 -1.57 -7.18
C GLY A 234 -22.14 -2.39 -6.27
N GLY A 235 -22.06 -3.72 -6.42
CA GLY A 235 -21.21 -4.58 -5.61
C GLY A 235 -19.72 -4.20 -5.67
N VAL A 236 -19.20 -3.94 -6.87
CA VAL A 236 -17.82 -3.47 -7.07
C VAL A 236 -17.52 -2.20 -6.27
N ARG A 237 -18.42 -1.21 -6.30
CA ARG A 237 -18.26 0.05 -5.55
C ARG A 237 -18.22 -0.20 -4.05
N ARG A 238 -19.07 -1.08 -3.52
CA ARG A 238 -19.08 -1.43 -2.08
C ARG A 238 -17.79 -2.11 -1.66
N GLY A 239 -17.30 -3.07 -2.45
CA GLY A 239 -16.03 -3.76 -2.19
C GLY A 239 -14.83 -2.82 -2.20
N LEU A 240 -14.70 -1.97 -3.22
CA LEU A 240 -13.61 -0.99 -3.32
C LEU A 240 -13.68 0.09 -2.23
N PHE A 241 -14.88 0.55 -1.87
CA PHE A 241 -15.08 1.49 -0.76
C PHE A 241 -14.63 0.88 0.57
N ALA A 242 -15.07 -0.34 0.87
CA ALA A 242 -14.66 -1.06 2.08
C ALA A 242 -13.15 -1.33 2.09
N GLY A 243 -12.59 -1.76 0.97
CA GLY A 243 -11.16 -1.96 0.80
C GLY A 243 -10.36 -0.68 1.08
N SER A 244 -10.82 0.47 0.56
CA SER A 244 -10.18 1.77 0.80
C SER A 244 -10.17 2.14 2.28
N LEU A 245 -11.26 1.92 3.01
CA LEU A 245 -11.30 2.17 4.46
C LEU A 245 -10.35 1.24 5.22
N ILE A 246 -10.31 -0.05 4.87
CA ILE A 246 -9.36 -1.00 5.46
C ILE A 246 -7.92 -0.54 5.20
N THR A 247 -7.60 -0.16 3.96
CA THR A 247 -6.27 0.33 3.60
C THR A 247 -5.87 1.57 4.41
N LEU A 248 -6.78 2.53 4.60
CA LEU A 248 -6.53 3.73 5.39
C LEU A 248 -6.22 3.40 6.86
N VAL A 249 -6.94 2.45 7.46
CA VAL A 249 -6.66 2.01 8.84
C VAL A 249 -5.30 1.32 8.92
N LEU A 250 -5.00 0.42 7.99
CA LEU A 250 -3.71 -0.30 7.95
C LEU A 250 -2.53 0.65 7.76
N ILE A 251 -2.60 1.57 6.79
CA ILE A 251 -1.51 2.51 6.53
C ILE A 251 -1.34 3.51 7.67
N ALA A 252 -2.42 3.93 8.34
CA ALA A 252 -2.32 4.77 9.53
C ALA A 252 -1.61 4.05 10.68
N GLY A 253 -1.89 2.76 10.89
CA GLY A 253 -1.19 1.94 11.87
C GLY A 253 0.30 1.80 11.56
N LEU A 254 0.65 1.47 10.31
CA LEU A 254 2.05 1.38 9.87
C LEU A 254 2.79 2.71 9.98
N ALA A 255 2.17 3.81 9.55
CA ALA A 255 2.73 5.15 9.67
C ALA A 255 2.96 5.54 11.13
N THR A 256 2.02 5.24 12.01
CA THR A 256 2.17 5.50 13.46
C THR A 256 3.35 4.71 14.03
N ALA A 257 3.48 3.42 13.71
CA ALA A 257 4.61 2.60 14.15
C ALA A 257 5.96 3.17 13.67
N ALA A 258 6.03 3.58 12.39
CA ALA A 258 7.22 4.19 11.81
C ALA A 258 7.58 5.54 12.46
N LEU A 259 6.58 6.35 12.83
CA LEU A 259 6.80 7.65 13.49
C LEU A 259 7.23 7.52 14.95
N VAL A 260 6.72 6.53 15.68
CA VAL A 260 7.08 6.30 17.09
C VAL A 260 8.52 5.82 17.22
N ASN A 261 8.93 4.88 16.36
CA ASN A 261 10.30 4.37 16.38
C ASN A 261 10.71 3.88 14.98
N TRP A 262 11.28 4.80 14.21
CA TRP A 262 11.75 4.52 12.85
C TRP A 262 12.74 3.35 12.80
N SER A 263 13.72 3.32 13.72
CA SER A 263 14.75 2.28 13.72
C SER A 263 14.15 0.89 13.99
N ALA A 264 13.28 0.76 15.00
CA ALA A 264 12.63 -0.52 15.29
C ALA A 264 11.69 -0.96 14.18
N PHE A 265 10.94 -0.01 13.58
CA PHE A 265 10.07 -0.29 12.44
C PHE A 265 10.87 -0.80 11.24
N PHE A 266 11.93 -0.08 10.84
CA PHE A 266 12.78 -0.45 9.72
C PHE A 266 13.44 -1.81 9.94
N THR A 267 14.01 -2.05 11.12
CA THR A 267 14.59 -3.34 11.49
C THR A 267 13.56 -4.47 11.45
N GLY A 268 12.35 -4.27 12.01
CA GLY A 268 11.30 -5.28 12.02
C GLY A 268 10.83 -5.66 10.61
N VAL A 269 10.75 -4.69 9.69
CA VAL A 269 10.48 -4.94 8.28
C VAL A 269 11.60 -5.77 7.65
N HIS A 270 12.86 -5.44 7.90
CA HIS A 270 13.99 -6.19 7.33
C HIS A 270 14.07 -7.62 7.86
N GLN A 271 13.84 -7.83 9.16
CA GLN A 271 13.85 -9.16 9.77
C GLN A 271 12.71 -10.07 9.31
N LEU A 272 11.62 -9.50 8.77
CA LEU A 272 10.55 -10.29 8.16
C LEU A 272 11.00 -10.97 6.85
N PHE A 273 11.94 -10.35 6.13
CA PHE A 273 12.34 -10.79 4.79
C PHE A 273 13.78 -11.34 4.73
N PHE A 274 14.66 -10.91 5.63
CA PHE A 274 16.08 -11.17 5.56
C PHE A 274 16.62 -11.74 6.87
N LYS A 275 17.64 -12.59 6.75
CA LYS A 275 18.33 -13.18 7.89
C LYS A 275 19.18 -12.14 8.62
N ASP A 276 19.30 -12.27 9.95
CA ASP A 276 20.18 -11.39 10.74
C ASP A 276 21.61 -11.38 10.19
N GLY A 277 22.17 -10.17 10.08
CA GLY A 277 23.54 -9.93 9.60
C GLY A 277 23.72 -9.88 8.08
N THR A 278 22.67 -10.13 7.27
CA THR A 278 22.80 -10.08 5.80
C THR A 278 22.43 -8.73 5.17
N TRP A 279 21.92 -7.78 5.97
CA TRP A 279 21.36 -6.51 5.49
C TRP A 279 21.87 -5.29 6.27
N THR A 280 22.79 -5.48 7.23
CA THR A 280 23.37 -4.42 8.04
C THR A 280 24.74 -4.03 7.50
N PHE A 281 24.93 -2.76 7.18
CA PHE A 281 26.14 -2.22 6.55
C PHE A 281 26.63 -0.96 7.28
N ASN A 282 27.89 -0.59 7.07
CA ASN A 282 28.44 0.64 7.61
C ASN A 282 27.93 1.85 6.81
N TYR A 283 27.94 3.04 7.44
CA TYR A 283 27.59 4.28 6.75
C TYR A 283 28.52 4.62 5.58
N SER A 284 29.75 4.10 5.59
CA SER A 284 30.74 4.26 4.52
C SER A 284 30.55 3.27 3.36
N ASP A 285 29.73 2.23 3.53
CA ASP A 285 29.51 1.23 2.49
C ASP A 285 28.63 1.82 1.39
N THR A 286 28.94 1.49 0.14
CA THR A 286 28.36 2.13 -1.05
C THR A 286 26.84 2.11 -1.03
N LEU A 287 26.21 0.98 -0.67
CA LEU A 287 24.77 0.80 -0.64
C LEU A 287 24.09 1.77 0.33
N ILE A 288 24.65 2.00 1.52
CA ILE A 288 24.11 2.97 2.48
C ILE A 288 24.36 4.40 2.01
N ARG A 289 25.48 4.67 1.35
CA ARG A 289 25.74 5.96 0.72
C ARG A 289 24.75 6.24 -0.41
N LEU A 290 24.33 5.24 -1.17
CA LEU A 290 23.33 5.36 -2.24
C LEU A 290 21.87 5.33 -1.73
N TYR A 291 21.61 4.78 -0.56
CA TYR A 291 20.27 4.74 0.03
C TYR A 291 20.36 5.07 1.53
N PRO A 292 20.68 6.33 1.87
CA PRO A 292 20.85 6.72 3.27
C PRO A 292 19.51 6.60 4.02
N PRO A 293 19.51 6.60 5.37
CA PRO A 293 18.27 6.55 6.14
C PRO A 293 17.20 7.55 5.68
N GLN A 294 17.60 8.76 5.29
CA GLN A 294 16.68 9.78 4.77
C GLN A 294 15.99 9.36 3.46
N PHE A 295 16.68 8.63 2.57
CA PHE A 295 16.07 8.09 1.35
C PHE A 295 14.92 7.14 1.70
N TRP A 296 15.10 6.28 2.70
CA TRP A 296 14.07 5.33 3.14
C TRP A 296 12.90 6.00 3.85
N VAL A 297 13.16 7.06 4.63
CA VAL A 297 12.09 7.90 5.19
C VAL A 297 11.27 8.54 4.07
N ASP A 298 11.93 9.14 3.08
CA ASP A 298 11.28 9.78 1.94
C ASP A 298 10.51 8.77 1.07
N ALA A 299 11.06 7.57 0.86
CA ALA A 299 10.38 6.45 0.20
C ALA A 299 9.12 6.02 0.97
N GLY A 300 9.21 5.91 2.30
CA GLY A 300 8.05 5.61 3.15
C GLY A 300 6.95 6.67 3.05
N ILE A 301 7.32 7.96 3.05
CA ILE A 301 6.40 9.07 2.81
C ILE A 301 5.77 8.97 1.41
N GLY A 302 6.57 8.68 0.38
CA GLY A 302 6.11 8.49 -0.99
C GLY A 302 5.08 7.37 -1.11
N VAL A 303 5.35 6.19 -0.51
CA VAL A 303 4.39 5.08 -0.43
C VAL A 303 3.12 5.53 0.27
N GLY A 304 3.23 6.15 1.44
CA GLY A 304 2.08 6.67 2.18
C GLY A 304 1.23 7.64 1.36
N ALA A 305 1.85 8.60 0.67
CA ALA A 305 1.16 9.57 -0.16
C ALA A 305 0.42 8.93 -1.34
N ILE A 306 1.05 7.98 -2.05
CA ILE A 306 0.41 7.25 -3.16
C ILE A 306 -0.77 6.42 -2.66
N VAL A 307 -0.61 5.72 -1.54
CA VAL A 307 -1.68 4.93 -0.91
C VAL A 307 -2.86 5.82 -0.53
N LEU A 308 -2.59 6.94 0.16
CA LEU A 308 -3.62 7.91 0.57
C LEU A 308 -4.36 8.47 -0.63
N LEU A 309 -3.64 8.95 -1.65
CA LEU A 309 -4.23 9.51 -2.86
C LEU A 309 -5.13 8.48 -3.58
N THR A 310 -4.64 7.25 -3.73
CA THR A 310 -5.39 6.15 -4.37
C THR A 310 -6.66 5.82 -3.60
N CYS A 311 -6.59 5.76 -2.27
CA CYS A 311 -7.76 5.54 -1.42
C CYS A 311 -8.76 6.70 -1.52
N LEU A 312 -8.31 7.96 -1.49
CA LEU A 312 -9.19 9.13 -1.60
C LEU A 312 -9.92 9.16 -2.95
N ILE A 313 -9.20 8.97 -4.05
CA ILE A 313 -9.78 8.87 -5.39
C ILE A 313 -10.83 7.75 -5.43
N THR A 314 -10.50 6.59 -4.88
CA THR A 314 -11.40 5.44 -4.86
C THR A 314 -12.65 5.71 -4.01
N LEU A 315 -12.51 6.31 -2.83
CA LEU A 315 -13.63 6.70 -1.96
C LEU A 315 -14.55 7.71 -2.63
N ILE A 316 -14.00 8.73 -3.30
CA ILE A 316 -14.78 9.73 -4.04
C ILE A 316 -15.52 9.05 -5.21
N ALA A 317 -14.85 8.22 -5.99
CA ALA A 317 -15.44 7.52 -7.13
C ALA A 317 -16.51 6.49 -6.73
N THR A 318 -16.35 5.88 -5.56
CA THR A 318 -17.26 4.84 -5.03
C THR A 318 -18.26 5.37 -4.00
N TRP A 319 -18.29 6.69 -3.77
CA TRP A 319 -19.10 7.31 -2.73
C TRP A 319 -20.58 6.89 -2.83
N PRO A 320 -21.19 6.44 -1.72
CA PRO A 320 -22.52 5.86 -1.77
C PRO A 320 -23.62 6.95 -1.81
N THR A 321 -23.80 7.58 -2.97
CA THR A 321 -24.87 8.57 -3.19
C THR A 321 -26.26 7.94 -3.32
N ARG A 322 -27.30 8.66 -2.87
CA ARG A 322 -28.71 8.24 -2.96
C ARG A 322 -29.14 7.91 -4.39
N ARG A 323 -28.80 8.76 -5.36
CA ARG A 323 -29.08 8.55 -6.80
C ARG A 323 -28.51 7.23 -7.32
N ARG A 324 -27.26 6.91 -6.94
CA ARG A 324 -26.59 5.67 -7.35
C ARG A 324 -27.24 4.44 -6.71
N ARG A 325 -27.62 4.52 -5.43
CA ARG A 325 -28.35 3.45 -4.74
C ARG A 325 -29.72 3.18 -5.37
N GLU A 326 -30.46 4.24 -5.72
CA GLU A 326 -31.76 4.14 -6.40
C GLU A 326 -31.63 3.55 -7.80
N HIS A 327 -30.63 3.98 -8.57
CA HIS A 327 -30.31 3.38 -9.88
C HIS A 327 -29.99 1.88 -9.77
N ASP A 328 -29.14 1.49 -8.81
CA ASP A 328 -28.76 0.09 -8.62
C ASP A 328 -29.96 -0.80 -8.25
N LYS A 329 -30.90 -0.27 -7.45
CA LYS A 329 -32.17 -0.94 -7.14
C LYS A 329 -33.05 -1.12 -8.38
N ARG A 330 -33.18 -0.08 -9.21
CA ARG A 330 -33.95 -0.14 -10.47
C ARG A 330 -33.35 -1.17 -11.43
N VAL A 331 -32.04 -1.19 -11.60
CA VAL A 331 -31.35 -2.19 -12.45
C VAL A 331 -31.55 -3.61 -11.91
N ALA A 332 -31.52 -3.79 -10.59
CA ALA A 332 -31.79 -5.08 -9.97
C ALA A 332 -33.23 -5.53 -10.24
N GLN A 333 -34.22 -4.64 -10.09
CA GLN A 333 -35.64 -4.91 -10.38
C GLN A 333 -35.87 -5.30 -11.84
N LEU A 334 -35.34 -4.53 -12.79
CA LEU A 334 -35.47 -4.83 -14.23
C LEU A 334 -34.89 -6.20 -14.58
N LYS A 335 -33.79 -6.61 -13.96
CA LYS A 335 -33.21 -7.93 -14.19
C LYS A 335 -34.14 -9.06 -13.75
N LEU A 336 -34.78 -8.91 -12.58
CA LEU A 336 -35.74 -9.88 -12.08
C LEU A 336 -36.93 -10.02 -13.03
N GLU A 337 -37.48 -8.91 -13.51
CA GLU A 337 -38.60 -8.89 -14.46
C GLU A 337 -38.25 -9.55 -15.81
N THR A 338 -37.01 -9.44 -16.27
CA THR A 338 -36.57 -10.10 -17.53
C THR A 338 -36.23 -11.58 -17.40
N THR A 339 -36.10 -12.12 -16.17
CA THR A 339 -35.76 -13.53 -15.93
C THR A 339 -36.92 -14.39 -15.42
N SER A 340 -38.10 -13.79 -15.17
CA SER A 340 -39.36 -14.47 -14.84
C SER A 340 -40.17 -14.82 -16.09
#